data_AF-A0A5D2CB98-F1
#
_entry.id   AF-A0A5D2CB98-F1
#
_cell.length_a   1.000
_cell.length_b   1.000
_cell.length_c   1.000
_cell.angle_alpha   90.00
_cell.angle_beta   90.00
_cell.angle_gamma   90.00
#
_symmetry.space_group_name_H-M   'P 1'
#
loop_
_entity.id
_entity.type
_entity.pdbx_description
1 polymer ?
#
loop_
_entity_poly.entity_id
_entity_poly.type
_entity_poly.pdbx_seq_one_letter_code
_entity_poly.pdbx_strand_id
1 'polypeptide(L)'
;MELVKEKTKMEVAFPVIDLSKINGEERGATMDMIKDACENWGFFELMNHGISHELMDTVEKLTKDHYKKCLEERFKEMVTSKGLEVA
;
A
#
# COMPACT_ATOMS: atom_id res chain seq x y z
N MET A 1 34.70 20.22 24.40
CA MET A 1 34.76 18.98 23.60
C MET A 1 33.34 18.68 23.19
N GLU A 2 33.05 18.96 21.93
CA GLU A 2 31.92 18.44 21.16
C GLU A 2 31.80 16.92 21.38
N LEU A 3 30.62 16.30 21.37
CA LEU A 3 29.71 16.30 20.21
C LEU A 3 28.25 16.17 20.63
N VAL A 4 27.51 17.20 20.20
CA VAL A 4 26.08 17.19 19.88
C VAL A 4 25.72 15.97 19.03
N LYS A 5 24.60 15.31 19.34
CA LYS A 5 23.49 15.07 18.38
C LYS A 5 22.37 14.28 19.05
N GLU A 6 21.46 15.06 19.61
CA GLU A 6 20.03 14.86 19.48
C GLU A 6 19.70 14.19 18.13
N LYS A 7 19.12 12.99 18.19
CA LYS A 7 18.41 12.39 17.05
C LYS A 7 16.96 12.22 17.44
N THR A 8 16.23 13.31 17.13
CA THR A 8 14.93 13.30 16.47
C THR A 8 13.92 12.24 16.90
N LYS A 9 12.83 12.73 17.52
CA LYS A 9 11.49 12.14 17.46
C LYS A 9 11.29 11.48 16.09
N MET A 10 11.32 10.16 16.05
CA MET A 10 10.95 9.40 14.85
C MET A 10 9.46 9.66 14.65
N GLU A 11 9.12 10.49 13.66
CA GLU A 11 7.77 10.46 13.13
C GLU A 11 7.54 9.03 12.63
N VAL A 12 6.56 8.36 13.22
CA VAL A 12 6.15 7.02 12.83
C VAL A 12 5.48 7.16 11.47
N ALA A 13 6.29 7.13 10.42
CA ALA A 13 5.85 7.23 9.04
C ALA A 13 5.50 5.83 8.52
N PHE A 14 4.40 5.73 7.79
CA PHE A 14 3.97 4.49 7.17
C PHE A 14 5.08 3.90 6.28
N PRO A 15 5.40 2.59 6.36
CA PRO A 15 6.55 2.05 5.66
C PRO A 15 6.28 1.95 4.15
N VAL A 16 7.09 2.66 3.38
CA VAL A 16 7.12 2.58 1.91
C VAL A 16 8.50 2.07 1.50
N ILE A 17 8.55 0.92 0.82
CA ILE A 17 9.78 0.17 0.57
C ILE A 17 10.07 0.12 -0.92
N ASP A 18 11.25 0.57 -1.32
CA ASP A 18 11.73 0.50 -2.70
C ASP A 18 12.35 -0.87 -3.00
N LEU A 19 11.64 -1.71 -3.76
CA LEU A 19 12.12 -3.06 -4.11
C LEU A 19 13.27 -3.07 -5.12
N SER A 20 13.56 -1.97 -5.82
CA SER A 20 14.73 -1.94 -6.71
C SER A 20 16.06 -2.13 -5.96
N LYS A 21 16.06 -1.83 -4.66
CA LYS A 21 17.23 -1.87 -3.77
C LYS A 21 17.59 -3.26 -3.26
N ILE A 22 16.75 -4.27 -3.48
CA ILE A 22 16.98 -5.64 -2.96
C ILE A 22 18.09 -6.40 -3.70
N ASN A 23 18.48 -5.94 -4.90
CA ASN A 23 19.46 -6.60 -5.75
C ASN A 23 20.83 -5.89 -5.77
N GLY A 24 21.06 -4.95 -4.86
CA GLY A 24 22.29 -4.15 -4.80
C GLY A 24 22.92 -4.07 -3.40
N GLU A 25 23.80 -3.09 -3.21
CA GLU A 25 24.50 -2.85 -1.94
C GLU A 25 23.53 -2.52 -0.79
N GLU A 26 22.38 -1.92 -1.12
CA GLU A 26 21.34 -1.54 -0.17
C GLU A 26 20.43 -2.71 0.27
N ARG A 27 20.71 -3.95 -0.19
CA ARG A 27 19.89 -5.13 0.13
C ARG A 27 19.73 -5.32 1.64
N GLY A 28 20.80 -5.19 2.41
CA GLY A 28 20.75 -5.37 3.87
C GLY A 28 19.76 -4.42 4.55
N ALA A 29 19.92 -3.11 4.31
CA ALA A 29 19.04 -2.09 4.86
C ALA A 29 17.58 -2.26 4.40
N THR A 30 17.36 -2.63 3.14
CA THR A 30 16.02 -2.87 2.60
C THR A 30 15.35 -4.07 3.26
N MET A 31 16.10 -5.16 3.50
CA MET A 31 15.59 -6.35 4.21
C MET A 31 15.29 -6.06 5.68
N ASP A 32 16.10 -5.22 6.35
CA ASP A 32 15.83 -4.79 7.72
C ASP A 32 14.55 -3.95 7.81
N MET A 33 14.29 -3.07 6.85
CA MET A 33 13.02 -2.32 6.76
C MET A 33 11.81 -3.25 6.54
N ILE A 34 11.94 -4.26 5.66
CA ILE A 34 10.87 -5.26 5.46
C ILE A 34 10.60 -6.02 6.75
N LYS A 35 11.66 -6.44 7.46
CA LYS A 35 11.53 -7.13 8.74
C LYS A 35 10.81 -6.26 9.77
N ASP A 36 11.26 -5.02 9.95
CA ASP A 36 10.66 -4.07 10.88
C ASP A 36 9.17 -3.81 10.57
N ALA A 37 8.84 -3.61 9.29
CA ALA A 37 7.45 -3.42 8.87
C ALA A 37 6.59 -4.66 9.15
N CYS A 38 7.11 -5.87 8.93
CA CYS A 38 6.41 -7.11 9.27
C CYS A 38 6.19 -7.27 10.79
N GLU A 39 7.16 -6.93 11.62
CA GLU A 39 7.10 -7.11 13.09
C GLU A 39 6.27 -6.03 13.78
N ASN A 40 6.39 -4.78 13.33
CA ASN A 40 5.89 -3.61 14.06
C ASN A 40 4.69 -2.91 13.39
N TRP A 41 4.46 -3.12 12.09
CA TRP A 41 3.33 -2.52 11.36
C TRP A 41 2.28 -3.53 10.90
N GLY A 42 2.71 -4.68 10.39
CA GLY A 42 1.84 -5.67 9.73
C GLY A 42 1.38 -5.27 8.32
N PHE A 43 1.69 -4.05 7.87
CA PHE A 43 1.41 -3.53 6.53
C PHE A 43 2.52 -2.58 6.07
N PHE A 44 2.78 -2.55 4.77
CA PHE A 44 3.71 -1.64 4.10
C PHE A 44 3.36 -1.54 2.61
N GLU A 45 3.79 -0.46 1.97
CA GLU A 45 3.68 -0.28 0.53
C GLU A 45 5.01 -0.59 -0.16
N LEU A 46 4.91 -1.08 -1.40
CA LEU A 46 6.06 -1.37 -2.24
C LEU A 46 6.12 -0.40 -3.41
N MET A 47 7.31 0.12 -3.66
CA MET A 47 7.65 0.90 -4.86
C MET A 47 8.61 0.09 -5.73
N ASN A 48 8.65 0.39 -7.03
CA ASN A 48 9.54 -0.28 -7.99
C ASN A 48 9.46 -1.82 -7.92
N HIS A 49 8.26 -2.36 -7.69
CA HIS A 49 7.99 -3.79 -7.53
C HIS A 49 8.09 -4.61 -8.84
N GLY A 50 8.32 -3.95 -9.98
CA GLY A 50 8.48 -4.60 -11.28
C GLY A 50 7.18 -5.00 -11.99
N ILE A 51 6.02 -4.63 -11.43
CA ILE A 51 4.72 -4.82 -12.11
C ILE A 51 4.51 -3.62 -13.03
N SER A 52 4.14 -3.87 -14.28
CA SER A 52 3.89 -2.82 -15.27
C SER A 52 2.76 -1.88 -14.83
N HIS A 53 3.00 -0.57 -14.94
CA HIS A 53 1.97 0.43 -14.70
C HIS A 53 0.76 0.26 -15.62
N GLU A 54 0.98 -0.05 -16.90
CA GLU A 54 -0.11 -0.31 -17.86
C GLU A 54 -1.01 -1.47 -17.42
N LEU A 55 -0.43 -2.50 -16.80
CA LEU A 55 -1.19 -3.62 -16.26
C LEU A 55 -2.03 -3.18 -15.05
N MET A 56 -1.44 -2.41 -14.12
CA MET A 56 -2.17 -1.87 -12.96
C MET A 56 -3.33 -0.98 -13.41
N ASP A 57 -3.09 -0.07 -14.36
CA ASP A 57 -4.12 0.82 -14.93
C ASP A 57 -5.24 0.02 -15.60
N THR A 58 -4.88 -1.03 -16.35
CA THR A 58 -5.85 -1.90 -17.01
C THR A 58 -6.71 -2.67 -16.00
N VAL A 59 -6.10 -3.24 -14.96
CA VAL A 59 -6.81 -3.96 -13.91
C VAL A 59 -7.73 -3.02 -13.12
N GLU A 60 -7.25 -1.82 -12.77
CA GLU A 60 -8.05 -0.80 -12.11
C GLU A 60 -9.28 -0.43 -12.95
N LYS A 61 -9.08 -0.13 -14.23
CA LYS A 61 -10.16 0.23 -15.15
C LYS A 61 -11.19 -0.90 -15.26
N LEU A 62 -10.75 -2.12 -15.55
CA LEU A 62 -11.64 -3.27 -15.73
C LEU A 62 -12.42 -3.58 -14.45
N THR A 63 -11.79 -3.42 -13.28
CA THR A 63 -12.45 -3.63 -11.98
C THR A 63 -13.56 -2.61 -11.75
N LYS A 64 -13.30 -1.32 -12.02
CA LYS A 64 -14.31 -0.25 -11.90
C LYS A 64 -15.44 -0.42 -12.91
N ASP A 65 -15.12 -0.74 -14.16
CA ASP A 65 -16.11 -0.98 -15.22
C ASP A 65 -17.00 -2.18 -14.88
N HIS A 66 -16.41 -3.26 -14.36
CA HIS A 66 -17.16 -4.45 -13.94
C HIS A 66 -18.06 -4.15 -12.74
N TYR A 67 -17.57 -3.42 -11.73
CA TYR A 67 -18.39 -3.02 -10.60
C TYR A 67 -19.63 -2.24 -11.07
N LYS A 68 -19.41 -1.20 -11.87
CA LYS A 68 -20.49 -0.35 -12.41
C LYS A 68 -21.51 -1.15 -13.22
N LYS A 69 -21.04 -2.07 -14.07
CA LYS A 69 -21.92 -2.84 -14.96
C LYS A 69 -22.69 -3.95 -14.24
N CYS A 70 -22.07 -4.62 -13.28
CA CYS A 70 -22.55 -5.91 -12.79
C CYS A 70 -22.87 -5.95 -11.29
N LEU A 71 -22.22 -5.10 -10.48
CA LEU A 71 -22.27 -5.20 -9.02
C LEU A 71 -23.01 -4.03 -8.36
N GLU A 72 -23.02 -2.85 -9.01
CA GLU A 72 -23.58 -1.63 -8.43
C GLU A 72 -25.06 -1.78 -8.05
N GLU A 73 -25.90 -2.29 -8.95
CA GLU A 73 -27.33 -2.50 -8.66
C GLU A 73 -27.54 -3.53 -7.54
N ARG A 74 -26.79 -4.63 -7.55
CA ARG A 74 -26.85 -5.65 -6.49
C ARG A 74 -26.41 -5.08 -5.14
N PHE A 75 -25.45 -4.17 -5.14
CA PHE A 75 -25.02 -3.46 -3.95
C PHE A 75 -26.14 -2.54 -3.43
N LYS A 76 -26.79 -1.75 -4.30
CA LYS A 76 -27.94 -0.90 -3.93
C LYS A 76 -29.10 -1.70 -3.38
N GLU A 77 -29.45 -2.82 -4.02
CA GLU A 77 -30.47 -3.76 -3.52
C GLU A 77 -30.10 -4.29 -2.12
N MET A 78 -28.85 -4.70 -1.92
CA MET A 78 -28.36 -5.20 -0.63
C MET A 78 -28.43 -4.13 0.46
N VAL A 79 -27.97 -2.91 0.19
CA VAL A 79 -28.00 -1.77 1.10
C VAL A 79 -29.45 -1.44 1.50
N THR A 80 -30.35 -1.34 0.51
CA THR A 80 -31.77 -1.09 0.73
C THR A 80 -32.43 -2.20 1.54
N SER A 81 -32.13 -3.47 1.25
CA SER A 81 -32.68 -4.63 1.99
C SER A 81 -32.27 -4.67 3.47
N LYS A 82 -31.15 -4.02 3.81
CA LYS A 82 -30.67 -3.90 5.19
C LYS A 82 -31.16 -2.62 5.89
N GLY A 83 -32.05 -1.85 5.25
CA GLY A 83 -32.60 -0.61 5.81
C GLY A 83 -31.59 0.54 5.89
N LEU A 84 -30.51 0.46 5.10
CA LEU A 84 -29.54 1.53 4.94
C LEU A 84 -29.91 2.35 3.70
N GLU A 85 -29.72 3.67 3.76
CA GLU A 85 -29.89 4.53 2.58
C GLU A 85 -28.66 4.41 1.68
N VAL A 86 -28.89 4.41 0.37
CA VAL A 86 -27.79 4.54 -0.61
C VAL A 86 -27.32 5.99 -0.57
N ALA A 87 -26.05 6.19 -0.21
CA ALA A 87 -25.41 7.51 -0.14
C ALA A 87 -25.25 8.18 -1.51
#